data_AF-A0A5N7ZB36-F1
#
_entry.id   AF-A0A5N7ZB36-F1
#
_cell.length_a   1.000
_cell.length_b   1.000
_cell.length_c   1.000
_cell.angle_alpha   90.00
_cell.angle_beta   90.00
_cell.angle_gamma   90.00
#
_symmetry.space_group_name_H-M   'P 1'
#
loop_
_entity.id
_entity.type
_entity.pdbx_description
1 polymer ?
#
loop_
_entity_poly.entity_id
_entity_poly.type
_entity_poly.pdbx_seq_one_letter_code
_entity_poly.pdbx_strand_id
1 'polypeptide(L)'
;MKYILLLLFFIGIPCFSQEKNTPIKVDSITYYLELSNFHKNNYTYNKALEFGKKAVNYATRNNLEKGLADTYLAIGGIYYQLKKTDDAIENFIRSLAIY
;
A
#
# COMPACT_ATOMS: atom_id res chain seq x y z
N MET A 1 8.58 -36.08 42.54
CA MET A 1 7.25 -35.90 41.89
C MET A 1 6.67 -34.48 42.07
N LYS A 2 7.48 -33.41 42.18
CA LYS A 2 6.98 -32.03 42.37
C LYS A 2 7.24 -31.09 41.19
N TYR A 3 8.06 -31.52 40.23
CA TYR A 3 8.42 -30.73 39.03
C TYR A 3 7.70 -31.16 37.75
N ILE A 4 7.02 -32.33 37.77
CA ILE A 4 6.28 -32.83 36.61
C ILE A 4 5.05 -31.94 36.32
N LEU A 5 4.45 -31.36 37.37
CA LEU A 5 3.32 -30.44 37.26
C LEU A 5 3.70 -29.07 36.66
N LEU A 6 4.96 -28.65 36.78
CA LEU A 6 5.45 -27.39 36.20
C LEU A 6 5.71 -27.52 34.69
N LEU A 7 5.94 -28.72 34.19
CA LEU A 7 6.26 -28.97 32.77
C LEU A 7 5.02 -29.00 31.87
N LEU A 8 3.83 -29.19 32.46
CA LEU A 8 2.54 -29.20 31.75
C LEU A 8 2.01 -27.79 31.41
N PHE A 9 2.60 -26.72 31.96
CA PHE A 9 2.16 -25.35 31.69
C PHE A 9 2.64 -24.79 30.35
N PHE A 10 3.62 -25.43 29.69
CA PHE A 10 4.15 -24.98 28.40
C PHE A 10 3.50 -25.63 27.17
N ILE A 11 2.68 -26.68 27.37
CA ILE A 11 2.06 -27.44 26.27
C ILE A 11 0.65 -26.88 25.92
N GLY A 12 0.10 -26.03 26.79
CA GLY A 12 -1.30 -25.59 26.72
C GLY A 12 -1.53 -24.17 26.21
N ILE A 13 -0.53 -23.47 25.68
CA ILE A 13 -0.81 -22.23 24.93
C ILE A 13 -1.24 -22.69 23.55
N PRO A 14 -2.53 -22.62 23.16
CA PRO A 14 -2.85 -22.59 21.75
C PRO A 14 -2.10 -21.38 21.23
N CYS A 15 -0.98 -21.62 20.56
CA CYS A 15 -0.35 -20.64 19.70
C CYS A 15 -1.50 -20.16 18.83
N PHE A 16 -2.01 -18.95 19.11
CA PHE A 16 -2.94 -18.31 18.20
C PHE A 16 -2.21 -18.34 16.87
N SER A 17 -2.66 -19.25 15.99
CA SER A 17 -2.39 -19.21 14.57
C SER A 17 -2.47 -17.75 14.23
N GLN A 18 -1.38 -17.16 13.73
CA GLN A 18 -1.42 -15.80 13.19
C GLN A 18 -2.73 -15.70 12.43
N GLU A 19 -3.57 -14.71 12.78
CA GLU A 19 -4.75 -14.43 11.97
C GLU A 19 -4.23 -14.39 10.54
N LYS A 20 -4.64 -15.38 9.76
CA LYS A 20 -4.34 -15.46 8.34
C LYS A 20 -4.78 -14.09 7.85
N ASN A 21 -3.80 -13.22 7.52
CA ASN A 21 -4.02 -11.84 7.13
C ASN A 21 -5.19 -11.88 6.16
N THR A 22 -6.40 -11.65 6.66
CA THR A 22 -7.52 -11.35 5.81
C THR A 22 -6.98 -10.13 5.09
N PRO A 23 -7.01 -10.09 3.75
CA PRO A 23 -6.68 -8.86 3.07
C PRO A 23 -7.68 -7.87 3.65
N ILE A 24 -7.23 -7.09 4.64
CA ILE A 24 -8.01 -6.00 5.20
C ILE A 24 -8.35 -5.26 3.93
N LYS A 25 -9.65 -5.16 3.64
CA LYS A 25 -10.11 -4.44 2.48
C LYS A 25 -9.85 -2.98 2.82
N VAL A 26 -8.59 -2.57 2.64
CA VAL A 26 -8.15 -1.27 3.10
C VAL A 26 -8.63 -0.29 2.05
N ASP A 27 -9.74 0.32 2.41
CA ASP A 27 -10.49 1.24 1.60
C ASP A 27 -10.00 2.66 1.93
N SER A 28 -8.73 2.96 1.66
CA SER A 28 -8.19 4.31 1.80
C SER A 28 -7.04 4.59 0.84
N ILE A 29 -7.04 5.82 0.30
CA ILE A 29 -5.97 6.34 -0.57
C ILE A 29 -4.63 6.30 0.17
N THR A 30 -4.59 6.74 1.43
CA THR A 30 -3.38 6.82 2.24
C THR A 30 -2.67 5.47 2.31
N TYR A 31 -3.41 4.40 2.61
CA TYR A 31 -2.83 3.06 2.72
C TYR A 31 -2.23 2.57 1.39
N TYR A 32 -2.96 2.75 0.29
CA TYR A 32 -2.43 2.35 -1.02
C TYR A 32 -1.20 3.18 -1.42
N LEU A 33 -1.15 4.47 -1.05
CA LEU A 33 0.02 5.31 -1.27
C LEU A 33 1.20 4.93 -0.38
N GLU A 34 0.96 4.50 0.86
CA GLU A 34 2.01 3.96 1.75
C GLU A 34 2.62 2.69 1.16
N LEU A 35 1.80 1.73 0.72
CA LEU A 35 2.28 0.52 0.04
C LEU A 35 3.01 0.85 -1.27
N SER A 36 2.47 1.79 -2.04
CA SER A 36 3.09 2.26 -3.27
C SER A 36 4.49 2.84 -3.01
N ASN A 37 4.61 3.73 -2.02
CA ASN A 37 5.88 4.31 -1.61
C ASN A 37 6.85 3.27 -1.02
N PHE A 38 6.36 2.34 -0.21
CA PHE A 38 7.15 1.22 0.29
C PHE A 38 7.76 0.42 -0.87
N HIS A 39 6.95 0.05 -1.85
CA HIS A 39 7.42 -0.71 -3.01
C HIS A 39 8.35 0.11 -3.92
N LYS A 40 8.10 1.40 -4.09
CA LYS A 40 8.95 2.35 -4.81
C LYS A 40 10.34 2.43 -4.16
N ASN A 41 10.39 2.61 -2.84
CA ASN A 41 11.65 2.71 -2.09
C ASN A 41 12.44 1.39 -2.09
N ASN A 42 11.75 0.25 -2.28
CA ASN A 42 12.36 -1.07 -2.46
C ASN A 42 12.64 -1.43 -3.93
N TYR A 43 12.59 -0.46 -4.87
CA TYR A 43 12.83 -0.66 -6.31
C TYR A 43 11.89 -1.68 -6.99
N THR A 44 10.78 -2.03 -6.34
CA THR A 44 9.74 -2.93 -6.87
C THR A 44 8.64 -2.15 -7.56
N TYR A 45 9.01 -1.42 -8.62
CA TYR A 45 8.16 -0.42 -9.25
C TYR A 45 6.83 -0.94 -9.82
N ASN A 46 6.79 -2.18 -10.31
CA ASN A 46 5.54 -2.79 -10.79
C ASN A 46 4.49 -2.87 -9.67
N LYS A 47 4.90 -3.25 -8.45
CA LYS A 47 4.01 -3.28 -7.29
C LYS A 47 3.65 -1.87 -6.84
N ALA A 48 4.60 -0.93 -6.91
CA ALA A 48 4.32 0.48 -6.60
C ALA A 48 3.21 1.03 -7.51
N LEU A 49 3.32 0.80 -8.82
CA LEU A 49 2.30 1.20 -9.79
C LEU A 49 0.97 0.46 -9.59
N GLU A 50 0.99 -0.82 -9.20
CA GLU A 50 -0.23 -1.57 -8.88
C GLU A 50 -1.00 -0.92 -7.72
N PHE A 51 -0.32 -0.59 -6.62
CA PHE A 51 -0.94 0.09 -5.48
C PHE A 51 -1.35 1.53 -5.83
N GLY A 52 -0.57 2.25 -6.62
CA GLY A 52 -0.98 3.54 -7.18
C GLY A 52 -2.30 3.46 -7.95
N LYS A 53 -2.49 2.44 -8.80
CA LYS A 53 -3.76 2.21 -9.52
C LYS A 53 -4.92 1.89 -8.57
N LYS A 54 -4.68 1.14 -7.49
CA LYS A 54 -5.70 0.90 -6.46
C LYS A 54 -6.13 2.20 -5.78
N ALA A 55 -5.17 3.10 -5.48
CA ALA A 55 -5.47 4.44 -4.97
C ALA A 55 -6.29 5.28 -5.95
N VAL A 56 -5.95 5.27 -7.25
CA VAL A 56 -6.73 5.98 -8.29
C VAL A 56 -8.17 5.47 -8.34
N ASN A 57 -8.35 4.15 -8.37
CA ASN A 57 -9.68 3.54 -8.40
C ASN A 57 -10.50 3.88 -7.16
N TYR A 58 -9.87 3.87 -5.98
CA TYR A 58 -10.54 4.24 -4.74
C TYR A 58 -10.93 5.73 -4.74
N ALA A 59 -10.02 6.62 -5.11
CA ALA A 59 -10.27 8.05 -5.17
C ALA A 59 -11.40 8.39 -6.17
N THR A 60 -11.36 7.79 -7.36
CA THR A 60 -12.35 7.98 -8.42
C THR A 60 -13.74 7.50 -7.99
N ARG A 61 -13.84 6.29 -7.41
CA ARG A 61 -15.13 5.72 -6.98
C ARG A 61 -15.80 6.52 -5.85
N ASN A 62 -15.01 7.25 -5.07
CA ASN A 62 -15.49 8.03 -3.93
C ASN A 62 -15.49 9.54 -4.21
N ASN A 63 -15.22 9.97 -5.46
CA ASN A 63 -15.16 11.38 -5.85
C ASN A 63 -14.20 12.22 -4.98
N LEU A 64 -13.05 11.64 -4.61
CA LEU A 64 -12.05 12.28 -3.75
C LEU A 64 -11.00 13.00 -4.61
N GLU A 65 -11.33 14.19 -5.10
CA GLU A 65 -10.48 14.95 -6.04
C GLU A 65 -9.06 15.19 -5.51
N LYS A 66 -8.93 15.74 -4.30
CA LYS A 66 -7.61 15.96 -3.68
C LYS A 66 -6.79 14.66 -3.60
N GLY A 67 -7.42 13.58 -3.18
CA GLY A 67 -6.74 12.28 -3.07
C GLY A 67 -6.39 11.67 -4.43
N LEU A 68 -7.18 11.96 -5.46
CA LEU A 68 -6.86 11.60 -6.84
C LEU A 68 -5.64 12.40 -7.34
N ALA A 69 -5.58 13.70 -7.05
CA ALA A 69 -4.42 14.54 -7.36
C ALA A 69 -3.14 14.05 -6.67
N ASP A 70 -3.21 13.75 -5.36
CA ASP A 70 -2.10 13.16 -4.59
C ASP A 70 -1.63 11.83 -5.17
N THR A 71 -2.58 11.02 -5.65
CA THR A 71 -2.25 9.74 -6.26
C THR A 71 -1.53 9.89 -7.59
N TYR A 72 -1.98 10.81 -8.47
CA TYR A 72 -1.29 11.09 -9.71
C TYR A 72 0.12 11.63 -9.47
N LEU A 73 0.31 12.50 -8.46
CA LEU A 73 1.62 12.98 -8.06
C LEU A 73 2.55 11.81 -7.66
N ALA A 74 2.04 10.88 -6.85
CA ALA A 74 2.80 9.70 -6.43
C ALA A 74 3.18 8.79 -7.61
N ILE A 75 2.26 8.54 -8.55
CA ILE A 75 2.51 7.75 -9.76
C ILE A 75 3.53 8.43 -10.67
N GLY A 76 3.43 9.75 -10.85
CA GLY A 76 4.41 10.53 -11.60
C GLY A 76 5.82 10.41 -11.00
N GLY A 77 5.92 10.45 -9.66
CA GLY A 77 7.18 10.22 -8.96
C GLY A 77 7.78 8.83 -9.20
N ILE A 78 6.95 7.79 -9.36
CA ILE A 78 7.41 6.44 -9.70
C ILE A 78 7.94 6.39 -11.13
N TYR A 79 7.20 6.95 -12.09
CA TYR A 79 7.66 7.00 -13.48
C TYR A 79 8.94 7.83 -13.66
N TYR A 80 9.07 8.91 -12.90
CA TYR A 80 10.29 9.71 -12.87
C TYR A 80 11.50 8.88 -12.43
N GLN A 81 11.36 8.08 -11.36
CA GLN A 81 12.44 7.18 -10.91
C GLN A 81 12.77 6.08 -11.94
N LEU A 82 11.76 5.62 -12.70
CA LEU A 82 11.95 4.69 -13.82
C LEU A 82 12.56 5.34 -15.07
N LYS A 83 12.87 6.64 -15.05
CA LYS A 83 13.30 7.43 -16.22
C LYS A 83 12.29 7.43 -17.38
N LYS A 84 11.02 7.17 -17.07
CA LYS A 84 9.90 7.26 -18.00
C LYS A 84 9.33 8.67 -17.95
N THR A 85 10.07 9.60 -18.54
CA THR A 85 9.82 11.04 -18.39
C THR A 85 8.45 11.45 -18.92
N ASP A 86 8.04 10.92 -20.07
CA ASP A 86 6.73 11.26 -20.67
C ASP A 86 5.57 10.82 -19.78
N ASP A 87 5.62 9.57 -19.27
CA ASP A 87 4.63 9.04 -18.32
C ASP A 87 4.60 9.87 -17.03
N ALA A 88 5.77 10.30 -16.54
CA ALA A 88 5.86 11.11 -15.33
C ALA A 88 5.21 12.48 -15.53
N ILE A 89 5.53 13.17 -16.64
CA ILE A 89 4.95 14.47 -17.01
C ILE A 89 3.43 14.36 -17.14
N GLU A 90 2.93 13.33 -17.82
CA GLU A 90 1.48 13.13 -17.97
C GLU A 90 0.79 13.03 -16.60
N ASN A 91 1.36 12.26 -15.67
CA ASN A 91 0.80 12.10 -14.33
C ASN A 91 0.90 13.39 -13.50
N PHE A 92 2.00 14.15 -13.62
CA PHE A 92 2.10 15.46 -12.97
C PHE A 92 1.09 16.46 -13.52
N ILE A 93 0.85 16.49 -14.83
CA ILE A 93 -0.18 17.32 -15.44
C ILE A 93 -1.57 16.91 -14.94
N ARG A 94 -1.87 15.61 -14.86
CA ARG A 94 -3.14 15.11 -14.30
C ARG A 94 -3.33 15.53 -12.84
N SER A 95 -2.26 15.52 -12.03
CA SER A 95 -2.30 16.01 -10.65
C SER A 95 -2.57 17.51 -10.60
N LEU A 96 -1.82 18.30 -11.37
CA LEU A 96 -1.94 19.75 -11.44
C LEU A 96 -3.30 20.22 -11.98
N ALA A 97 -3.92 19.47 -12.89
CA ALA A 97 -5.23 19.82 -13.44
C ALA A 97 -6.38 19.68 -12.43
N ILE A 98 -6.16 18.96 -11.32
CA ILE A 98 -7.15 18.79 -10.26
C ILE A 98 -6.91 19.79 -9.11
N TYR A 99 -5.67 20.22 -8.90
CA TYR A 99 -5.31 21.24 -7.91
C TYR A 99 -5.74 22.64 -8.36
#